data_AF-A0A0Q8AFM7-F1
#
_entry.id   AF-A0A0Q8AFM7-F1
#
_cell.length_a   1.000
_cell.length_b   1.000
_cell.length_c   1.000
_cell.angle_alpha   90.00
_cell.angle_beta   90.00
_cell.angle_gamma   90.00
#
_symmetry.space_group_name_H-M   'P 1'
#
loop_
_entity.id
_entity.type
_entity.pdbx_description
1 polymer ?
#
loop_
_entity_poly.entity_id
_entity_poly.type
_entity_poly.pdbx_seq_one_letter_code
_entity_poly.pdbx_strand_id
1 'polypeptide(L)'
;MHLWTAGCFKVASYKIDDLEEAVDKSDFAVAIAHADDFVESRGDMWPAPRDNVIFELGLFMGRLGKSRAILMEPRGKVVKLPSDLAGVTTIPYKLVKGAALMGPACHKLRDHINELGPANG
;
A
#
# COMPACT_ATOMS: atom_id res chain seq x y z
N MET A 1 1.25 7.16 22.09
CA MET A 1 0.88 6.95 20.66
C MET A 1 1.56 8.05 19.85
N HIS A 2 2.77 7.79 19.34
CA HIS A 2 3.42 8.74 18.43
C HIS A 2 2.76 8.60 17.06
N LEU A 3 1.89 9.54 16.73
CA LEU A 3 1.41 9.70 15.36
C LEU A 3 2.52 10.40 14.58
N TRP A 4 3.51 9.63 14.13
CA TRP A 4 4.46 10.13 13.16
C TRP A 4 3.75 10.10 11.81
N THR A 5 3.53 11.25 11.19
CA THR A 5 3.14 11.34 9.78
C THR A 5 4.18 10.74 8.83
N ALA A 6 5.32 10.28 9.36
CA ALA A 6 6.30 9.43 8.68
C ALA A 6 5.91 7.94 8.63
N GLY A 7 4.86 7.50 9.35
CA GLY A 7 4.36 6.11 9.37
C GLY A 7 3.16 5.85 8.45
N CYS A 8 2.61 6.87 7.80
CA CYS A 8 1.73 6.71 6.65
C CYS A 8 2.52 7.16 5.44
N PHE A 9 3.13 6.20 4.74
CA PHE A 9 3.86 6.45 3.49
C PHE A 9 2.95 7.19 2.50
N LYS A 10 3.10 8.52 2.45
CA LYS A 10 2.82 9.27 1.24
C LYS A 10 4.00 9.01 0.34
N VAL A 11 3.76 8.22 -0.69
CA VAL A 11 4.66 7.95 -1.82
C VAL A 11 5.34 9.26 -2.20
N ALA A 12 6.61 9.41 -1.82
CA ALA A 12 7.44 10.56 -2.12
C ALA A 12 8.76 10.02 -2.66
N SER A 13 9.41 10.78 -3.53
CA SER A 13 10.66 10.42 -4.19
C SER A 13 11.83 10.29 -3.20
N TYR A 14 11.86 9.21 -2.43
CA TYR A 14 12.95 8.89 -1.50
C TYR A 14 14.10 8.20 -2.25
N LYS A 15 15.31 8.30 -1.68
CA LYS A 15 16.43 7.46 -2.12
C LYS A 15 16.23 6.05 -1.58
N ILE A 16 16.88 5.07 -2.21
CA ILE A 16 16.75 3.66 -1.82
C ILE A 16 17.19 3.41 -0.37
N ASP A 17 18.29 4.04 0.06
CA ASP A 17 18.81 3.93 1.43
C ASP A 17 17.79 4.38 2.49
N ASP A 18 17.02 5.44 2.19
CA ASP A 18 15.97 5.95 3.10
C ASP A 18 14.82 4.95 3.23
N LEU A 19 14.49 4.25 2.13
CA LEU A 19 13.45 3.22 2.12
C LEU A 19 13.88 1.98 2.89
N GLU A 20 15.15 1.58 2.76
CA GLU A 20 15.73 0.46 3.50
C GLU A 20 15.73 0.73 5.02
N GLU A 21 16.17 1.92 5.44
CA GLU A 21 16.14 2.31 6.86
C GLU A 21 14.70 2.38 7.40
N ALA A 22 13.75 2.88 6.59
CA ALA A 22 12.36 2.96 6.98
C ALA A 22 11.71 1.58 7.14
N VAL A 23 11.98 0.64 6.22
CA VAL A 23 11.40 -0.70 6.30
C VAL A 23 11.95 -1.49 7.49
N ASP A 24 13.25 -1.36 7.79
CA ASP A 24 13.86 -2.04 8.95
C ASP A 24 13.30 -1.56 10.30
N LYS A 25 12.72 -0.35 10.34
CA LYS A 25 12.08 0.24 11.53
C LYS A 25 10.56 0.06 11.57
N SER A 26 9.97 -0.63 10.58
CA SER A 26 8.52 -0.73 10.42
C SER A 26 8.02 -2.16 10.64
N ASP A 27 6.88 -2.31 11.32
CA ASP A 27 6.21 -3.61 11.46
C ASP A 27 5.29 -3.94 10.27
N PHE A 28 4.84 -2.90 9.56
CA PHE A 28 3.90 -2.96 8.45
C PHE A 28 4.20 -1.86 7.43
N ALA A 29 3.85 -2.12 6.17
CA ALA A 29 3.85 -1.14 5.09
C ALA A 29 2.44 -0.97 4.55
N VAL A 30 2.02 0.26 4.32
CA VAL A 30 0.70 0.56 3.73
C VAL A 30 0.89 1.49 2.53
N ALA A 31 0.71 0.94 1.34
CA ALA A 31 0.69 1.68 0.09
C ALA A 31 -0.75 2.07 -0.27
N ILE A 32 -0.98 3.30 -0.74
CA ILE A 32 -2.32 3.75 -1.16
C ILE A 32 -2.30 3.96 -2.67
N ALA A 33 -3.01 3.10 -3.41
CA ALA A 33 -3.25 3.32 -4.83
C ALA A 33 -4.29 4.42 -5.01
N HIS A 34 -3.91 5.48 -5.72
CA HIS A 34 -4.84 6.50 -6.19
C HIS A 34 -5.28 6.18 -7.62
N ALA A 35 -6.53 6.52 -7.95
CA ALA A 35 -7.15 6.11 -9.20
C ALA A 35 -6.83 7.02 -10.40
N ASP A 36 -5.96 8.02 -10.21
CA ASP A 36 -5.64 9.04 -11.21
C ASP A 36 -4.47 8.62 -12.12
N ASP A 37 -3.79 7.53 -11.78
CA ASP A 37 -2.69 6.98 -12.57
C ASP A 37 -3.22 5.77 -13.38
N PHE A 38 -3.20 5.89 -14.71
CA PHE A 38 -3.64 4.85 -15.63
C PHE A 38 -2.43 4.27 -16.38
N VAL A 39 -2.41 2.95 -16.57
CA VAL A 39 -1.45 2.26 -17.43
C VAL A 39 -2.21 1.61 -18.58
N GLU A 40 -1.69 1.79 -19.80
CA GLU A 40 -2.20 1.12 -20.98
C GLU A 40 -1.74 -0.35 -20.98
N SER A 41 -2.69 -1.27 -21.12
CA SER A 41 -2.37 -2.70 -21.25
C SER A 41 -3.28 -3.35 -22.28
N ARG A 42 -2.67 -3.86 -23.36
CA ARG A 42 -3.38 -4.51 -24.48
C ARG A 42 -4.49 -3.63 -25.10
N GLY A 43 -4.28 -2.32 -25.15
CA GLY A 43 -5.23 -1.35 -25.70
C GLY A 43 -6.29 -0.83 -24.72
N ASP A 44 -6.33 -1.36 -23.50
CA ASP A 44 -7.25 -0.91 -22.44
C ASP A 44 -6.51 -0.06 -21.39
N MET A 45 -7.14 1.01 -20.92
CA MET A 45 -6.62 1.85 -19.84
C MET A 45 -7.06 1.31 -18.48
N TRP A 46 -6.09 0.90 -17.66
CA TRP A 46 -6.34 0.36 -16.33
C TRP A 46 -5.81 1.29 -15.24
N PRO A 47 -6.54 1.49 -14.12
CA PRO A 47 -5.98 2.10 -12.94
C PRO A 47 -4.77 1.29 -12.46
N ALA A 48 -3.62 1.95 -12.30
CA ALA A 48 -2.39 1.30 -11.87
C ALA A 48 -1.67 2.18 -10.84
N PRO A 49 -0.95 1.58 -9.88
CA PRO A 49 -0.09 2.36 -9.01
C PRO A 49 1.06 2.95 -9.84
N ARG A 50 1.61 4.10 -9.44
CA ARG A 50 2.86 4.61 -10.05
C ARG A 50 3.98 3.59 -9.89
N ASP A 51 4.95 3.64 -10.79
CA ASP A 51 6.12 2.75 -10.77
C ASP A 51 6.83 2.75 -9.40
N ASN A 52 6.97 3.91 -8.76
CA ASN A 52 7.55 4.01 -7.42
C ASN A 52 6.73 3.29 -6.35
N VAL A 53 5.38 3.27 -6.46
CA VAL A 53 4.50 2.56 -5.52
C VAL A 53 4.67 1.05 -5.68
N ILE A 54 4.80 0.56 -6.91
CA ILE A 54 5.05 -0.86 -7.20
C ILE A 54 6.42 -1.25 -6.64
N PHE A 55 7.44 -0.43 -6.88
CA PHE A 55 8.79 -0.66 -6.38
C PHE A 55 8.85 -0.68 -4.85
N GLU A 56 8.31 0.36 -4.19
CA GLU A 56 8.19 0.44 -2.74
C GLU A 56 7.41 -0.77 -2.21
N LEU A 57 6.22 -1.05 -2.73
CA LEU A 57 5.43 -2.19 -2.26
C LEU A 57 6.19 -3.52 -2.38
N GLY A 58 6.92 -3.73 -3.48
CA GLY A 58 7.77 -4.89 -3.68
C GLY A 58 8.93 -4.98 -2.68
N LEU A 59 9.64 -3.87 -2.45
CA LEU A 59 10.73 -3.79 -1.46
C LEU A 59 10.23 -4.13 -0.06
N PHE A 60 9.13 -3.51 0.36
CA PHE A 60 8.56 -3.72 1.69
C PHE A 60 7.97 -5.13 1.82
N MET A 61 7.35 -5.67 0.77
CA MET A 61 6.89 -7.07 0.76
C MET A 61 8.06 -8.05 0.90
N GLY A 62 9.18 -7.78 0.23
CA GLY A 62 10.38 -8.61 0.33
C GLY A 62 10.99 -8.61 1.73
N ARG A 63 10.89 -7.48 2.44
CA ARG A 63 11.50 -7.32 3.78
C ARG A 63 10.58 -7.72 4.93
N LEU A 64 9.31 -7.34 4.88
CA LEU A 64 8.31 -7.56 5.95
C LEU A 64 7.44 -8.80 5.69
N GLY A 65 7.38 -9.27 4.46
CA GLY A 65 6.48 -10.34 4.03
C GLY A 65 5.11 -9.85 3.53
N LYS A 66 4.46 -10.68 2.72
CA LYS A 66 3.19 -10.38 2.03
C LYS A 66 1.99 -10.05 2.93
N SER A 67 1.99 -10.54 4.17
CA SER A 67 0.93 -10.25 5.14
C SER A 67 1.11 -8.89 5.82
N ARG A 68 2.33 -8.34 5.79
CA ARG A 68 2.68 -7.08 6.44
C ARG A 68 2.84 -5.92 5.46
N ALA A 69 2.92 -6.21 4.16
CA ALA A 69 2.80 -5.24 3.08
C ALA A 69 1.36 -5.18 2.55
N ILE A 70 0.72 -4.01 2.67
CA ILE A 70 -0.72 -3.83 2.44
C ILE A 70 -0.93 -2.78 1.36
N LEU A 71 -1.75 -3.09 0.36
CA LEU A 71 -2.20 -2.15 -0.65
C LEU A 71 -3.63 -1.71 -0.38
N MET A 72 -3.84 -0.43 -0.14
CA MET A 72 -5.15 0.18 -0.07
C MET A 72 -5.57 0.67 -1.47
N GLU A 73 -6.71 0.19 -1.96
CA GLU A 73 -7.18 0.49 -3.31
C GLU A 73 -8.64 0.99 -3.36
N PRO A 74 -9.04 1.78 -4.37
CA PRO A 74 -10.43 2.16 -4.56
C PRO A 74 -11.35 0.95 -4.75
N ARG A 75 -12.42 0.86 -3.95
CA ARG A 75 -13.43 -0.18 -4.09
C ARG A 75 -14.03 -0.16 -5.50
N GLY A 76 -14.04 -1.31 -6.16
CA GLY A 76 -14.63 -1.49 -7.49
C GLY A 76 -13.68 -1.12 -8.64
N LYS A 77 -12.46 -0.68 -8.34
CA LYS A 77 -11.36 -0.62 -9.32
C LYS A 77 -10.35 -1.68 -8.93
N VAL A 78 -10.15 -2.67 -9.78
CA VAL A 78 -9.06 -3.64 -9.59
C VAL A 78 -7.78 -2.93 -9.99
N VAL A 79 -6.89 -2.71 -9.04
CA VAL A 79 -5.56 -2.17 -9.34
C VAL A 79 -4.73 -3.28 -9.95
N LYS A 80 -4.26 -3.08 -11.18
CA LYS A 80 -3.43 -4.07 -11.86
C LYS A 80 -2.03 -4.06 -11.25
N LEU A 81 -1.67 -5.14 -10.56
CA LEU A 81 -0.32 -5.35 -10.06
C LEU A 81 0.48 -6.29 -10.98
N PRO A 82 1.82 -6.16 -11.02
CA PRO A 82 2.68 -7.18 -11.60
C PRO A 82 2.45 -8.55 -10.96
N SER A 83 2.64 -9.63 -11.72
CA SER A 83 2.49 -11.00 -11.22
C SER A 83 3.41 -11.32 -10.05
N ASP A 84 4.56 -10.67 -9.97
CA ASP A 84 5.53 -10.83 -8.88
C ASP A 84 5.01 -10.30 -7.54
N LEU A 85 4.00 -9.41 -7.56
CA LEU A 85 3.30 -8.92 -6.37
C LEU A 85 1.96 -9.63 -6.11
N ALA A 86 1.71 -10.76 -6.79
CA ALA A 86 0.50 -11.54 -6.57
C ALA A 86 0.41 -12.04 -5.12
N GLY A 87 -0.74 -11.87 -4.50
CA GLY A 87 -0.99 -12.30 -3.12
C GLY A 87 -0.58 -11.29 -2.05
N VAL A 88 -0.25 -10.05 -2.42
CA VAL A 88 -0.19 -8.93 -1.48
C VAL A 88 -1.55 -8.72 -0.81
N THR A 89 -1.55 -8.31 0.46
CA THR A 89 -2.79 -8.03 1.18
C THR A 89 -3.43 -6.75 0.65
N THR A 90 -4.69 -6.80 0.20
CA THR A 90 -5.39 -5.59 -0.27
C THR A 90 -6.56 -5.20 0.63
N ILE A 91 -6.72 -3.89 0.84
CA ILE A 91 -7.82 -3.33 1.63
C ILE A 91 -8.55 -2.26 0.81
N PRO A 92 -9.79 -2.50 0.37
CA PRO A 92 -10.51 -1.54 -0.45
C PRO A 92 -11.03 -0.37 0.40
N TYR A 93 -10.86 0.86 -0.10
CA TYR A 93 -11.47 2.08 0.44
C TYR A 93 -12.51 2.66 -0.51
N LYS A 94 -13.51 3.39 0.01
CA LYS A 94 -14.58 3.94 -0.83
C LYS A 94 -14.22 5.36 -1.28
N LEU A 95 -14.34 5.63 -2.58
CA LEU A 95 -14.28 6.99 -3.13
C LEU A 95 -15.70 7.51 -3.39
N VAL A 96 -16.01 8.69 -2.85
CA VAL A 96 -17.30 9.38 -3.07
C VAL A 96 -17.02 10.81 -3.50
N LYS A 97 -17.40 11.17 -4.72
CA LYS A 97 -17.21 12.53 -5.29
C LYS A 97 -15.77 13.08 -5.11
N GLY A 98 -14.76 12.23 -5.32
CA GLY A 98 -13.35 12.62 -5.15
C GLY A 98 -12.84 12.63 -3.71
N ALA A 99 -13.71 12.41 -2.70
CA ALA A 99 -13.29 12.25 -1.31
C ALA A 99 -13.15 10.77 -0.95
N ALA A 100 -12.02 10.40 -0.33
CA ALA A 100 -11.79 9.06 0.16
C ALA A 100 -12.45 8.86 1.54
N LEU A 101 -13.43 7.97 1.60
CA LEU A 101 -14.06 7.51 2.85
C LEU A 101 -13.24 6.35 3.42
N MET A 102 -12.26 6.71 4.26
CA MET A 102 -11.31 5.75 4.82
C MET A 102 -11.82 5.02 6.05
N GLY A 103 -12.87 5.48 6.74
CA GLY A 103 -13.32 4.90 8.03
C GLY A 103 -13.43 3.36 8.05
N PRO A 104 -14.21 2.74 7.15
CA PRO A 104 -14.30 1.28 7.08
C PRO A 104 -12.98 0.58 6.70
N ALA A 105 -12.17 1.22 5.86
CA ALA A 105 -10.88 0.68 5.43
C ALA A 105 -9.85 0.73 6.57
N CYS A 106 -9.81 1.83 7.34
CA CYS A 106 -9.00 1.97 8.54
C CYS A 106 -9.38 0.96 9.63
N HIS A 107 -10.68 0.64 9.76
CA HIS A 107 -11.14 -0.41 10.67
C HIS A 107 -10.53 -1.77 10.29
N LYS A 108 -10.66 -2.17 9.02
CA LYS A 108 -10.06 -3.41 8.52
C LYS A 108 -8.54 -3.43 8.66
N LEU A 109 -7.89 -2.32 8.33
CA LEU A 109 -6.44 -2.18 8.46
C LEU A 109 -5.99 -2.37 9.90
N ARG A 110 -6.69 -1.75 10.85
CA ARG A 110 -6.40 -1.89 12.27
C ARG A 110 -6.61 -3.32 12.76
N ASP A 111 -7.70 -3.96 12.38
CA ASP A 111 -7.99 -5.33 12.80
C ASP A 111 -6.92 -6.29 12.29
N HIS A 112 -6.49 -6.13 11.03
CA HIS A 112 -5.39 -6.89 10.43
C HIS A 112 -4.05 -6.68 11.14
N ILE A 113 -3.71 -5.43 11.45
CA ILE A 113 -2.49 -5.09 12.20
C ILE A 113 -2.54 -5.72 13.61
N ASN A 114 -3.68 -5.65 14.28
CA ASN A 114 -3.85 -6.22 15.63
C ASN A 114 -3.77 -7.75 15.63
N GLU A 115 -4.26 -8.41 14.59
CA GLU A 115 -4.19 -9.87 14.44
C GLU A 115 -2.74 -10.37 14.31
N LEU A 116 -1.92 -9.66 13.53
CA LEU A 116 -0.53 -10.04 13.27
C LEU A 116 0.45 -9.54 14.34
N GLY A 117 0.12 -8.46 15.05
CA GLY A 117 0.97 -7.85 16.05
C GLY A 117 2.29 -7.29 15.51
N PRO A 118 3.17 -6.78 16.40
CA PRO A 118 4.50 -6.32 16.02
C PRO A 118 5.33 -7.42 15.34
N ALA A 119 6.24 -7.05 14.44
CA ALA A 119 7.12 -8.00 13.76
C ALA A 119 8.23 -8.50 14.69
N ASN A 120 8.63 -7.67 15.65
CA ASN A 120 9.62 -7.98 16.67
C ASN A 120 8.91 -8.36 17.98
N GLY A 121 8.61 -9.65 18.13
CA GLY A 121 8.26 -10.31 19.39
C GLY A 121 9.34 -11.28 19.80
#